data_AF-A0A6A5VQC6-F1
#
_entry.id   AF-A0A6A5VQC6-F1
#
_cell.length_a   1.000
_cell.length_b   1.000
_cell.length_c   1.000
_cell.angle_alpha   90.00
_cell.angle_beta   90.00
_cell.angle_gamma   90.00
#
_symmetry.space_group_name_H-M   'P 1'
#
loop_
_entity.id
_entity.type
_entity.pdbx_description
1 polymer ?
#
loop_
_entity_poly.entity_id
_entity_poly.type
_entity_poly.pdbx_seq_one_letter_code
_entity_poly.pdbx_strand_id
1 'polypeptide(L)'
;MTIGLRGRVDVQNFGLLHLEAFRKNATFSSFDLNVIMDKQPDLCAQQVKLLGPNSSANDPRNRLVKIVSDMLLQGRIQPLITKVFDVSDLDKALLYFSKGAHIGKIAMQYDRGQSVVKTVVPARQGSFDCNATYILVGGLGGLGRSLITWMAGRGARHIAVISRSGTNTSVKTAFIEHAAL
;
A
#
# COMPACT_ATOMS: atom_id res chain seq x y z
N MET A 1 29.03 -12.26 12.64
CA MET A 1 28.11 -11.49 11.77
C MET A 1 27.01 -10.94 12.65
N THR A 2 27.13 -9.69 13.10
CA THR A 2 26.11 -9.07 13.95
C THR A 2 25.13 -8.34 13.05
N ILE A 3 23.94 -8.89 12.87
CA ILE A 3 22.86 -8.25 12.11
C ILE A 3 22.20 -7.25 13.06
N GLY A 4 22.57 -5.98 12.94
CA GLY A 4 21.88 -4.89 13.63
C GLY A 4 20.53 -4.64 12.95
N LEU A 5 19.44 -5.12 13.56
CA LEU A 5 18.09 -4.79 13.13
C LEU A 5 17.75 -3.38 13.62
N ARG A 6 18.02 -2.37 12.79
CA ARG A 6 17.42 -1.03 12.97
C ARG A 6 16.01 -1.03 12.40
N GLY A 7 15.08 -0.42 13.13
CA GLY A 7 13.69 -0.31 12.71
C GLY A 7 13.52 0.64 11.52
N ARG A 8 12.39 0.52 10.82
CA ARG A 8 12.04 1.37 9.67
C ARG A 8 12.01 2.87 10.01
N VAL A 9 11.72 3.20 11.26
CA VAL A 9 11.66 4.57 11.78
C VAL A 9 13.00 5.29 11.62
N ASP A 10 14.12 4.65 11.92
CA ASP A 10 15.45 5.26 11.77
C ASP A 10 15.76 5.56 10.30
N VAL A 11 15.36 4.67 9.39
CA VAL A 11 15.56 4.87 7.94
C VAL A 11 14.70 6.02 7.41
N GLN A 12 13.45 6.11 7.87
CA GLN A 12 12.52 7.16 7.46
C GLN A 12 12.88 8.55 8.01
N ASN A 13 13.48 8.58 9.21
CA ASN A 13 13.87 9.82 9.87
C ASN A 13 15.32 10.22 9.62
N PHE A 14 16.00 9.61 8.63
CA PHE A 14 17.40 9.88 8.29
C PHE A 14 18.35 9.74 9.50
N GLY A 15 18.13 8.71 10.31
CA GLY A 15 18.94 8.42 11.50
C GLY A 15 20.42 8.19 11.16
N LEU A 16 21.31 8.71 12.01
CA LEU A 16 22.76 8.63 11.81
C LEU A 16 23.28 7.19 12.02
N LEU A 17 24.14 6.72 11.13
CA LEU A 17 24.84 5.43 11.24
C LEU A 17 26.33 5.68 11.52
N HIS A 18 26.83 5.27 12.69
CA HIS A 18 28.24 5.40 13.03
C HIS A 18 29.08 4.42 12.19
N LEU A 19 30.10 4.95 11.51
CA LEU A 19 30.90 4.17 10.56
C LEU A 19 31.96 3.27 11.21
N GLU A 20 32.13 3.35 12.53
CA GLU A 20 33.16 2.59 13.25
C GLU A 20 33.02 1.07 13.07
N ALA A 21 31.79 0.56 12.94
CA ALA A 21 31.53 -0.85 12.68
C ALA A 21 32.19 -1.35 11.38
N PHE A 22 32.34 -0.49 10.36
CA PHE A 22 32.96 -0.85 9.08
C PHE A 22 34.47 -1.02 9.17
N ARG A 23 35.14 -0.52 10.22
CA ARG A 23 36.57 -0.80 10.47
C ARG A 23 36.86 -2.29 10.69
N LYS A 24 35.83 -3.06 11.04
CA LYS A 24 35.90 -4.53 11.21
C LYS A 24 35.41 -5.28 9.96
N ASN A 25 35.44 -4.64 8.79
CA ASN A 25 34.87 -5.16 7.54
C ASN A 25 33.39 -5.59 7.68
N ALA A 26 32.63 -4.91 8.52
CA ALA A 26 31.19 -5.15 8.62
C ALA A 26 30.48 -4.72 7.32
N THR A 27 29.34 -5.34 7.02
CA THR A 27 28.46 -4.92 5.92
C THR A 27 27.12 -4.50 6.49
N PHE A 28 26.56 -3.41 5.97
CA PHE A 28 25.22 -2.95 6.28
C PHE A 28 24.31 -3.18 5.07
N SER A 29 23.14 -3.76 5.29
CA SER A 29 22.14 -3.99 4.26
C SER A 29 20.77 -3.56 4.76
N SER A 30 20.13 -2.65 4.05
CA SER A 30 18.72 -2.29 4.29
C SER A 30 17.83 -3.19 3.43
N PHE A 31 16.73 -3.66 4.01
CA PHE A 31 15.81 -4.58 3.35
C PHE A 31 14.37 -4.20 3.67
N ASP A 32 13.56 -4.03 2.62
CA ASP A 32 12.13 -3.70 2.73
C ASP A 32 11.37 -4.54 1.70
N LEU A 33 10.57 -5.49 2.19
CA LEU A 33 9.78 -6.38 1.34
C LEU A 33 8.79 -5.61 0.47
N ASN A 34 8.18 -4.53 0.99
CA ASN A 34 7.20 -3.77 0.21
C ASN A 34 7.87 -3.09 -0.97
N VAL A 35 9.07 -2.52 -0.78
CA VAL A 35 9.82 -1.87 -1.86
C VAL A 35 10.22 -2.88 -2.94
N ILE A 36 10.62 -4.09 -2.53
CA ILE A 36 10.94 -5.17 -3.47
C ILE A 36 9.68 -5.59 -4.24
N MET A 37 8.55 -5.75 -3.53
CA MET A 37 7.28 -6.14 -4.14
C MET A 37 6.79 -5.11 -5.17
N ASP A 38 6.88 -3.82 -4.87
CA ASP A 38 6.43 -2.74 -5.75
C ASP A 38 7.33 -2.56 -6.98
N LYS A 39 8.65 -2.65 -6.81
CA LYS A 39 9.63 -2.37 -7.87
C LYS A 39 9.94 -3.57 -8.76
N GLN A 40 9.66 -4.78 -8.31
CA GLN A 40 9.95 -6.02 -9.03
C GLN A 40 8.71 -6.92 -9.04
N PRO A 41 7.63 -6.52 -9.72
CA PRO A 41 6.36 -7.27 -9.74
C PRO A 41 6.52 -8.69 -10.31
N ASP A 42 7.50 -8.93 -11.19
CA ASP A 42 7.81 -10.25 -11.73
C ASP A 42 8.31 -11.24 -10.65
N LEU A 43 9.01 -10.76 -9.61
CA LEU A 43 9.37 -11.58 -8.46
C LEU A 43 8.13 -12.00 -7.66
N CYS A 44 7.03 -11.25 -7.71
CA CYS A 44 5.80 -11.53 -6.95
C CYS A 44 4.79 -12.35 -7.75
N ALA A 45 4.57 -11.99 -9.02
CA ALA A 45 3.62 -12.67 -9.90
C ALA A 45 3.99 -14.16 -10.12
N GLN A 46 5.29 -14.48 -10.06
CA GLN A 46 5.77 -15.86 -10.15
C GLN A 46 5.63 -16.62 -8.82
N GLN A 47 5.71 -15.94 -7.67
CA GLN A 47 5.55 -16.55 -6.33
C GLN A 47 4.11 -17.01 -6.04
N VAL A 48 3.10 -16.30 -6.57
CA VAL A 48 1.69 -16.73 -6.42
C VAL A 48 1.38 -17.95 -7.30
N LYS A 49 2.05 -18.08 -8.46
CA LYS A 49 1.90 -19.22 -9.38
C LYS A 49 2.61 -20.50 -8.88
N LEU A 50 3.51 -20.36 -7.91
CA LEU A 50 4.33 -21.42 -7.29
C LEU A 50 3.63 -22.20 -6.16
N LEU A 51 2.52 -21.70 -5.63
CA LEU A 51 1.67 -22.49 -4.72
C LEU A 51 0.76 -23.46 -5.48
N GLY A 52 0.76 -23.39 -6.82
CA GLY A 52 0.08 -24.34 -7.70
C GLY A 52 1.04 -25.43 -8.23
N PRO A 53 0.53 -26.60 -8.63
CA PRO A 53 1.34 -27.79 -8.97
C PRO A 53 2.22 -27.68 -10.24
N ASN A 54 2.25 -26.54 -10.93
CA ASN A 54 2.84 -26.39 -12.28
C ASN A 54 4.03 -25.43 -12.36
N SER A 55 4.76 -25.22 -11.27
CA SER A 55 5.93 -24.33 -11.29
C SER A 55 7.23 -25.03 -11.69
N SER A 56 7.95 -24.45 -12.65
CA SER A 56 9.30 -24.91 -13.04
C SER A 56 10.28 -24.76 -11.87
N ALA A 57 10.82 -25.87 -11.39
CA ALA A 57 11.67 -26.00 -10.21
C ALA A 57 13.04 -25.28 -10.30
N ASN A 58 13.37 -24.68 -11.45
CA ASN A 58 14.68 -24.14 -11.79
C ASN A 58 14.69 -22.64 -12.19
N ASP A 59 13.62 -21.87 -11.95
CA ASP A 59 13.69 -20.41 -12.16
C ASP A 59 14.53 -19.74 -11.04
N PRO A 60 15.66 -19.06 -11.36
CA PRO A 60 16.52 -18.40 -10.36
C PRO A 60 15.81 -17.28 -9.58
N ARG A 61 14.71 -16.74 -10.11
CA ARG A 61 13.88 -15.69 -9.47
C ARG A 61 13.01 -16.21 -8.31
N ASN A 62 12.90 -17.53 -8.17
CA ASN A 62 12.00 -18.20 -7.22
C ASN A 62 12.71 -18.79 -5.99
N ARG A 63 13.99 -18.43 -5.81
CA ARG A 63 14.85 -19.02 -4.77
C ARG A 63 14.33 -18.80 -3.35
N LEU A 64 13.74 -17.64 -3.06
CA LEU A 64 13.27 -17.28 -1.72
C LEU A 64 12.06 -18.13 -1.29
N VAL A 65 11.06 -18.28 -2.17
CA VAL A 65 9.90 -19.15 -1.90
C VAL A 65 10.31 -20.62 -1.80
N LYS A 66 11.22 -21.09 -2.64
CA LYS A 66 11.75 -22.45 -2.54
C LYS A 66 12.42 -22.69 -1.19
N ILE A 67 13.30 -21.78 -0.75
CA ILE A 67 13.96 -21.87 0.56
C ILE A 67 12.92 -21.91 1.69
N VAL A 68 11.93 -21.02 1.66
CA VAL A 68 10.88 -20.97 2.71
C VAL A 68 10.04 -22.25 2.69
N SER A 69 9.66 -22.75 1.52
CA SER A 69 8.89 -23.98 1.36
C SER A 69 9.68 -25.21 1.83
N ASP A 70 10.95 -25.34 1.45
CA ASP A 70 11.82 -26.42 1.89
C ASP A 70 11.97 -26.41 3.41
N MET A 71 12.17 -25.22 4.00
CA MET A 71 12.25 -25.07 5.45
C MET A 71 10.93 -25.39 6.17
N LEU A 72 9.78 -25.09 5.56
CA LEU A 72 8.46 -25.49 6.07
C LEU A 72 8.28 -27.00 6.04
N LEU A 73 8.56 -27.65 4.89
CA LEU A 73 8.44 -29.11 4.73
C LEU A 73 9.41 -29.87 5.64
N GLN A 74 10.61 -29.32 5.88
CA GLN A 74 11.59 -29.87 6.83
C GLN A 74 11.23 -29.59 8.30
N GLY A 75 10.15 -28.85 8.59
CA GLY A 75 9.75 -28.50 9.95
C GLY A 75 10.68 -27.49 10.65
N ARG A 76 11.58 -26.83 9.90
CA ARG A 76 12.49 -25.79 10.41
C ARG A 76 11.78 -24.46 10.62
N ILE A 77 10.74 -24.18 9.82
CA ILE A 77 9.79 -23.11 10.06
C ILE A 77 8.51 -23.77 10.56
N GLN A 78 8.02 -23.31 11.72
CA GLN A 78 6.77 -23.77 12.32
C GLN A 78 5.80 -22.59 12.45
N PRO A 79 4.48 -22.84 12.44
CA PRO A 79 3.50 -21.79 12.70
C PRO A 79 3.81 -21.06 14.00
N LEU A 80 3.74 -19.73 13.96
CA LEU A 80 3.83 -18.91 15.17
C LEU A 80 2.60 -19.16 16.05
N ILE A 81 2.76 -19.03 17.37
CA ILE A 81 1.63 -18.93 18.29
C ILE A 81 0.71 -17.84 17.76
N THR A 82 -0.53 -18.21 17.44
CA THR A 82 -1.47 -17.31 16.77
C THR A 82 -2.69 -17.12 17.65
N LYS A 83 -2.94 -15.88 18.06
CA LYS A 83 -4.19 -15.50 18.72
C LYS A 83 -5.20 -15.10 17.66
N VAL A 84 -6.29 -15.85 17.59
CA VAL A 84 -7.36 -15.63 16.61
C VAL A 84 -8.49 -14.83 17.25
N PHE A 85 -8.96 -13.79 16.55
CA PHE A 85 -10.15 -13.04 16.90
C PHE A 85 -11.17 -13.17 15.76
N ASP A 86 -12.46 -13.24 16.09
CA ASP A 86 -13.50 -13.10 15.08
C ASP A 86 -13.52 -11.68 14.52
N VAL A 87 -13.85 -11.51 13.24
CA VAL A 87 -13.92 -10.19 12.59
C VAL A 87 -14.91 -9.23 13.28
N SER A 88 -15.94 -9.76 13.95
CA SER A 88 -16.89 -8.98 14.76
C SER A 88 -16.21 -8.26 15.92
N ASP A 89 -15.07 -8.79 16.39
CA ASP A 89 -14.27 -8.28 17.50
C ASP A 89 -13.03 -7.51 17.03
N LEU A 90 -13.06 -6.93 15.82
CA LEU A 90 -11.94 -6.16 15.26
C LEU A 90 -11.40 -5.08 16.22
N ASP A 91 -12.28 -4.34 16.89
CA ASP A 91 -11.89 -3.30 17.85
C ASP A 91 -11.07 -3.89 19.01
N LYS A 92 -11.47 -5.07 19.52
CA LYS A 92 -10.75 -5.78 20.58
C LYS A 92 -9.40 -6.30 20.08
N ALA A 93 -9.36 -6.82 18.86
CA ALA A 93 -8.13 -7.30 18.23
C ALA A 93 -7.11 -6.15 18.04
N LEU A 94 -7.58 -4.98 17.58
CA LEU A 94 -6.76 -3.78 17.42
C LEU A 94 -6.28 -3.23 18.76
N LEU A 95 -7.14 -3.19 19.78
CA LEU A 95 -6.75 -2.79 21.14
C LEU A 95 -5.75 -3.78 21.76
N TYR A 96 -5.91 -5.07 21.49
CA TYR A 96 -4.96 -6.10 21.93
C TYR A 96 -3.61 -5.95 21.22
N PHE A 97 -3.62 -5.63 19.92
CA PHE A 97 -2.42 -5.33 19.14
C PHE A 97 -1.70 -4.08 19.66
N SER A 98 -2.42 -2.97 19.89
CA SER A 98 -1.84 -1.67 20.27
C SER A 98 -1.15 -1.68 21.63
N LYS A 99 -1.58 -2.56 22.55
CA LYS A 99 -0.93 -2.75 23.86
C LYS A 99 0.46 -3.35 23.77
N GLY A 100 0.85 -3.93 22.63
CA GLY A 100 2.19 -4.51 22.42
C GLY A 100 2.53 -5.76 23.25
N ALA A 101 1.61 -6.24 24.10
CA ALA A 101 1.81 -7.38 24.98
C ALA A 101 1.55 -8.75 24.33
N HIS A 102 1.34 -8.79 23.01
CA HIS A 102 1.03 -10.03 22.31
C HIS A 102 2.31 -10.78 21.92
N ILE A 103 2.28 -12.10 22.10
CA ILE A 103 3.33 -13.00 21.62
C ILE A 103 2.85 -13.66 20.32
N GLY A 104 3.71 -13.67 19.31
CA GLY A 104 3.43 -14.30 18.02
C GLY A 104 2.50 -13.47 17.15
N LYS A 105 1.60 -14.14 16.43
CA LYS A 105 0.75 -13.53 15.41
C LYS A 105 -0.66 -13.27 15.94
N ILE A 106 -1.26 -12.15 15.54
CA ILE A 106 -2.70 -11.93 15.66
C ILE A 106 -3.32 -12.21 14.29
N ALA A 107 -4.36 -13.03 14.27
CA ALA A 107 -5.11 -13.36 13.05
C ALA A 107 -6.60 -13.03 13.25
N MET A 108 -7.24 -12.62 12.16
CA MET A 108 -8.68 -12.43 12.11
C MET A 108 -9.31 -13.62 11.41
N GLN A 109 -10.32 -14.21 12.02
CA GLN A 109 -11.16 -15.23 11.43
C GLN A 109 -12.46 -14.58 10.96
N TYR A 110 -12.91 -15.01 9.79
CA TYR A 110 -14.21 -14.62 9.25
C TYR A 110 -14.96 -15.89 8.87
N ASP A 111 -16.08 -16.15 9.55
CA ASP A 111 -16.98 -17.24 9.20
C ASP A 111 -18.26 -16.67 8.55
N ARG A 112 -18.51 -17.13 7.33
CA ARG A 112 -19.55 -16.58 6.47
C ARG A 112 -20.92 -16.96 7.02
N GLY A 113 -21.60 -15.97 7.59
CA GLY A 113 -22.96 -16.13 8.14
C GLY A 113 -23.01 -16.25 9.67
N GLN A 114 -21.87 -16.39 10.34
CA GLN A 114 -21.81 -16.37 11.81
C GLN A 114 -21.17 -15.09 12.35
N SER A 115 -20.17 -14.54 11.65
CA SER A 115 -19.53 -13.29 12.05
C SER A 115 -20.38 -12.09 11.65
N VAL A 116 -20.69 -11.21 12.61
CA VAL A 116 -21.44 -9.98 12.41
C VAL A 116 -20.48 -8.81 12.20
N VAL A 117 -20.37 -8.36 10.95
CA VAL A 117 -19.54 -7.19 10.61
C VAL A 117 -20.41 -5.95 10.61
N LYS A 118 -20.09 -5.00 11.49
CA LYS A 118 -20.64 -3.64 11.41
C LYS A 118 -20.17 -3.01 10.10
N THR A 119 -21.06 -2.96 9.12
CA THR A 119 -20.75 -2.36 7.82
C THR A 119 -21.17 -0.89 7.86
N VAL A 120 -20.21 0.01 7.68
CA VAL A 120 -20.53 1.38 7.31
C VAL A 120 -20.87 1.33 5.83
N VAL A 121 -22.13 1.59 5.46
CA VAL A 121 -22.49 1.78 4.05
C VAL A 121 -21.65 2.97 3.57
N PRO A 122 -20.70 2.78 2.64
CA PRO A 122 -19.91 3.89 2.14
C PRO A 122 -20.88 4.93 1.63
N ALA A 123 -20.70 6.19 2.04
CA ALA A 123 -21.47 7.29 1.45
C ALA A 123 -21.36 7.13 -0.07
N ARG A 124 -22.50 7.03 -0.77
CA ARG A 124 -22.53 6.81 -2.22
C ARG A 124 -21.56 7.79 -2.85
N GLN A 125 -20.43 7.28 -3.33
CA GLN A 125 -19.45 8.12 -3.98
C GLN A 125 -20.02 8.40 -5.35
N GLY A 126 -20.64 9.58 -5.52
CA GLY A 126 -21.12 10.01 -6.84
C GLY A 126 -19.97 9.97 -7.84
N SER A 127 -20.19 9.29 -8.96
CA SER A 127 -19.31 9.27 -10.12
C SER A 127 -19.85 10.21 -11.19
N PHE A 128 -18.96 10.72 -12.03
CA PHE A 128 -19.31 11.51 -13.19
C PHE A 128 -19.30 10.60 -14.42
N ASP A 129 -20.33 10.73 -15.26
CA ASP A 129 -20.32 10.16 -16.61
C ASP A 129 -19.14 10.76 -17.39
N CYS A 130 -18.30 9.90 -17.94
CA CYS A 130 -17.13 10.29 -18.70
C CYS A 130 -17.48 10.89 -20.07
N ASN A 131 -18.68 10.63 -20.59
CA ASN A 131 -19.14 11.15 -21.88
C ASN A 131 -19.91 12.47 -21.77
N ALA A 132 -20.23 12.90 -20.54
CA ALA A 132 -20.94 14.15 -20.30
C ALA A 132 -19.97 15.34 -20.15
N THR A 133 -20.45 16.53 -20.52
CA THR A 133 -19.74 17.80 -20.33
C THR A 133 -20.27 18.55 -19.12
N TYR A 134 -19.37 18.90 -18.20
CA TYR A 134 -19.69 19.61 -16.97
C TYR A 134 -19.28 21.08 -17.07
N ILE A 135 -20.24 21.99 -16.88
CA ILE A 135 -19.98 23.43 -16.95
C ILE A 135 -19.77 24.00 -15.54
N LEU A 136 -18.62 24.63 -15.30
CA LEU A 136 -18.29 25.31 -14.04
C LEU A 136 -18.12 26.81 -14.27
N VAL A 137 -18.95 27.61 -13.61
CA VAL A 137 -18.79 29.07 -13.59
C VAL A 137 -17.85 29.46 -12.45
N GLY A 138 -16.74 30.14 -12.75
CA GLY A 138 -15.74 30.55 -11.75
C GLY A 138 -14.74 29.46 -11.34
N GLY A 139 -14.64 28.35 -12.09
CA GLY A 139 -13.84 27.18 -11.74
C GLY A 139 -12.31 27.37 -11.65
N LEU A 140 -11.76 28.50 -12.13
CA LEU A 140 -10.31 28.77 -12.09
C LEU A 140 -9.82 29.41 -10.78
N GLY A 141 -10.70 29.65 -9.80
CA GLY A 141 -10.33 30.07 -8.45
C GLY A 141 -9.72 28.93 -7.61
N GLY A 142 -9.28 29.23 -6.37
CA GLY A 142 -8.66 28.22 -5.50
C GLY A 142 -9.56 27.00 -5.25
N LEU A 143 -10.81 27.24 -4.86
CA LEU A 143 -11.80 26.17 -4.63
C LEU A 143 -12.18 25.43 -5.92
N GLY A 144 -12.37 26.18 -7.01
CA GLY A 144 -12.79 25.61 -8.29
C GLY A 144 -11.77 24.63 -8.85
N ARG A 145 -10.47 24.93 -8.73
CA ARG A 145 -9.41 24.02 -9.15
C ARG A 145 -9.42 22.71 -8.37
N SER A 146 -9.59 22.77 -7.05
CA SER A 146 -9.73 21.57 -6.21
C SER A 146 -10.97 20.76 -6.59
N LEU A 147 -12.09 21.43 -6.89
CA LEU A 147 -13.31 20.77 -7.36
C LEU A 147 -13.09 20.08 -8.71
N ILE A 148 -12.44 20.74 -9.67
CA ILE A 148 -12.11 20.17 -10.99
C ILE A 148 -11.24 18.91 -10.83
N THR A 149 -10.19 18.96 -10.01
CA THR A 149 -9.34 17.79 -9.73
C THR A 149 -10.14 16.65 -9.10
N TRP A 150 -11.03 16.95 -8.16
CA TRP A 150 -11.90 15.96 -7.54
C TRP A 150 -12.90 15.35 -8.53
N MET A 151 -13.50 16.16 -9.42
CA MET A 151 -14.40 15.70 -10.48
C MET A 151 -13.68 14.81 -11.49
N ALA A 152 -12.47 15.20 -11.91
CA ALA A 152 -11.63 14.43 -12.82
C ALA A 152 -11.26 13.06 -12.22
N GLY A 153 -10.87 13.05 -10.93
CA GLY A 153 -10.63 11.81 -10.18
C GLY A 153 -11.85 10.89 -10.07
N ARG A 154 -13.05 11.41 -10.31
CA ARG A 154 -14.34 10.68 -10.24
C ARG A 154 -15.01 10.42 -11.58
N GLY A 155 -14.28 10.62 -12.68
CA GLY A 155 -14.72 10.22 -14.02
C GLY A 155 -15.09 11.36 -14.96
N ALA A 156 -15.14 12.61 -14.50
CA ALA A 156 -15.39 13.73 -15.40
C ALA A 156 -14.21 13.86 -16.38
N ARG A 157 -14.49 13.87 -17.69
CA ARG A 157 -13.47 14.03 -18.73
C ARG A 157 -13.64 15.33 -19.51
N HIS A 158 -14.88 15.80 -19.64
CA HIS A 158 -15.18 17.03 -20.35
C HIS A 158 -15.64 18.09 -19.34
N ILE A 159 -14.77 19.06 -19.03
CA ILE A 159 -15.07 20.15 -18.09
C ILE A 159 -14.90 21.49 -18.80
N ALA A 160 -15.99 22.24 -18.94
CA ALA A 160 -16.00 23.58 -19.50
C ALA A 160 -16.02 24.61 -18.38
N VAL A 161 -15.00 25.46 -18.29
CA VAL A 161 -14.91 26.49 -17.25
C VAL A 161 -15.20 27.88 -17.82
N ILE A 162 -16.23 28.53 -17.30
CA ILE A 162 -16.60 29.90 -17.66
C ILE A 162 -16.00 30.85 -16.63
N SER A 163 -15.09 31.74 -17.03
CA SER A 163 -14.40 32.66 -16.13
C SER A 163 -14.22 34.03 -16.79
N ARG A 164 -14.53 35.10 -16.05
CA ARG A 164 -14.35 36.49 -16.51
C ARG A 164 -12.89 36.86 -16.78
N SER A 165 -11.98 36.29 -16.00
CA SER A 165 -10.55 36.62 -16.06
C SER A 165 -9.69 35.55 -16.73
N GLY A 166 -10.29 34.45 -17.19
CA GLY A 166 -9.60 33.34 -17.86
C GLY A 166 -8.32 32.89 -17.13
N THR A 167 -7.27 32.64 -17.91
CA THR A 167 -5.91 32.22 -17.52
C THR A 167 -4.97 33.39 -17.25
N ASN A 168 -5.46 34.49 -16.70
CA ASN A 168 -4.66 35.70 -16.48
C ASN A 168 -3.52 35.59 -15.44
N THR A 169 -3.26 34.41 -14.87
CA THR A 169 -2.13 34.17 -13.97
C THR A 169 -1.44 32.85 -14.33
N SER A 170 -0.12 32.78 -14.13
CA SER A 170 0.69 31.59 -14.40
C SER A 170 0.15 30.33 -13.70
N VAL A 171 -0.36 30.48 -12.47
CA VAL A 171 -0.99 29.41 -11.70
C VAL A 171 -2.23 28.83 -12.40
N LYS A 172 -3.05 29.67 -13.05
CA LYS A 172 -4.24 29.22 -13.77
C LYS A 172 -3.88 28.55 -15.09
N THR A 173 -2.87 29.06 -15.80
CA THR A 173 -2.37 28.44 -17.04
C THR A 173 -1.79 27.06 -16.77
N ALA A 174 -0.87 26.95 -15.81
CA ALA A 174 -0.26 25.67 -15.43
C ALA A 174 -1.31 24.65 -14.95
N PHE A 175 -2.36 25.11 -14.27
CA PHE A 175 -3.46 24.22 -13.88
C PHE A 175 -4.20 23.65 -15.09
N ILE A 176 -4.51 24.46 -16.10
CA ILE A 176 -5.21 23.95 -17.30
C ILE A 176 -4.31 22.98 -18.07
N GLU A 177 -3.02 23.27 -18.21
CA GLU A 177 -2.05 22.37 -18.86
C GLU A 177 -1.94 21.02 -18.13
N HIS A 178 -1.94 21.03 -16.80
CA HIS A 178 -1.85 19.80 -15.99
C HIS A 178 -3.21 19.08 -15.83
N ALA A 179 -4.33 19.80 -15.94
CA ALA A 179 -5.68 19.25 -15.86
C ALA A 179 -6.22 18.80 -17.23
N ALA A 180 -5.53 19.13 -18.33
CA ALA A 180 -5.78 18.60 -19.65
C ALA A 180 -5.42 17.11 -19.68
N LEU A 181 -6.42 16.28 -19.38
CA LEU A 181 -6.48 14.86 -19.71
C LEU A 181 -6.99 14.69 -21.14
#